data_AF-A0A7T0JML2-F1
#
_entry.id   AF-A0A7T0JML2-F1
#
_cell.length_a   1.000
_cell.length_b   1.000
_cell.length_c   1.000
_cell.angle_alpha   90.00
_cell.angle_beta   90.00
_cell.angle_gamma   90.00
#
_symmetry.space_group_name_H-M   'P 1'
#
loop_
_entity.id
_entity.type
_entity.pdbx_description
1 polymer ?
#
loop_
_entity_poly.entity_id
_entity_poly.type
_entity_poly.pdbx_seq_one_letter_code
_entity_poly.pdbx_strand_id
1 'polypeptide(L)'
;MELFLSFTLSTLISVLLMPVLIRSAKYLGMLDEPDERKVHQHAIPRCGGLGISIATLVTISVLAPFDEPFNSLLIGGSIIVFFGLLDDIFNLNYKWKFFGQFIAVIFVLYKGIYLRCLPFAGLDDASLWIAYPLSFIFVVGVTNAVNLSDGLDGLAAGIMLMTLAAIAFFAEHVGGKDLALIALALIGGILGFLRFNSHPAIVFMGDTGSQFIGFMAAFLCIYLVENVYITLNPALPLLLLGLPVLDTLMVMSQRIYHGKSPFSPDKRHIHHRLLAHGFSHAEAVSCIYALQSIFLLAAFLLRYQSDLAVVGIYGLICAAILSLFYWAQQTGWRLRAELNPRDRRRGVLRRIGGLYWGCRLYIEFALLLYLWVMIFAMFESFTLFSKPEPFFLMSLFLSALLVLLFKSPFLNSLIKLCVYITATFSGFILTPENLNFNYIEIGVNGYLIALMLVIFVGIRVTRRNVFSFSTQDLLISLFAVAAVLLSDTPFPVNFLFKLLCLAYAVEYLFNFPLRAYRLLKLSALVSGIMVFAVLLNGYDLKSDSFKLSGNLPYSAFFADLL
;
A
#
# COMPACT_ATOMS: atom_id res chain seq x y z
N MET A 1 0.75 -19.02 -1.70
CA MET A 1 -0.29 -19.12 -0.65
C MET A 1 0.05 -18.24 0.56
N GLU A 2 1.18 -18.46 1.23
CA GLU A 2 1.56 -17.77 2.47
C GLU A 2 1.68 -16.25 2.35
N LEU A 3 2.26 -15.74 1.25
CA LEU A 3 2.37 -14.30 0.97
C LEU A 3 0.99 -13.59 0.96
N PHE A 4 0.02 -14.20 0.29
CA PHE A 4 -1.34 -13.69 0.22
C PHE A 4 -2.04 -13.79 1.58
N LEU A 5 -1.88 -14.91 2.29
CA LEU A 5 -2.41 -15.11 3.66
C LEU A 5 -1.86 -14.07 4.65
N SER A 6 -0.57 -13.74 4.55
CA SER A 6 0.06 -12.72 5.37
C SER A 6 -0.57 -11.34 5.16
N PHE A 7 -0.71 -10.93 3.90
CA PHE A 7 -1.36 -9.68 3.56
C PHE A 7 -2.82 -9.62 4.07
N THR A 8 -3.62 -10.65 3.80
CA THR A 8 -5.05 -10.65 4.14
C THR A 8 -5.29 -10.74 5.64
N LEU A 9 -4.55 -11.59 6.35
CA LEU A 9 -4.66 -11.75 7.80
C LEU A 9 -4.31 -10.44 8.52
N SER A 10 -3.21 -9.81 8.14
CA SER A 10 -2.79 -8.54 8.74
C SER A 10 -3.79 -7.42 8.44
N THR A 11 -4.28 -7.34 7.20
CA THR A 11 -5.34 -6.37 6.85
C THR A 11 -6.57 -6.56 7.72
N LEU A 12 -7.01 -7.81 7.89
CA LEU A 12 -8.17 -8.13 8.71
C LEU A 12 -7.99 -7.69 10.16
N ILE A 13 -6.90 -8.13 10.78
CA ILE A 13 -6.64 -7.85 12.21
C ILE A 13 -6.63 -6.34 12.41
N SER A 14 -5.95 -5.59 11.53
CA SER A 14 -5.91 -4.13 11.59
C SER A 14 -7.32 -3.53 11.49
N VAL A 15 -8.11 -3.89 10.47
CA VAL A 15 -9.46 -3.34 10.26
C VAL A 15 -10.42 -3.64 11.42
N LEU A 16 -10.38 -4.86 11.97
CA LEU A 16 -11.24 -5.26 13.08
C LEU A 16 -10.83 -4.61 14.40
N LEU A 17 -9.53 -4.39 14.59
CA LEU A 17 -8.98 -3.82 15.82
C LEU A 17 -9.17 -2.29 15.88
N MET A 18 -9.15 -1.58 14.74
CA MET A 18 -9.29 -0.12 14.72
C MET A 18 -10.55 0.40 15.44
N PRO A 19 -11.79 -0.08 15.17
CA PRO A 19 -12.98 0.41 15.87
C PRO A 19 -12.91 0.21 17.39
N VAL A 20 -12.28 -0.88 17.85
CA VAL A 20 -12.12 -1.17 19.28
C VAL A 20 -11.13 -0.19 19.90
N LEU A 21 -9.99 0.03 19.25
CA LEU A 21 -8.97 0.99 19.71
C LEU A 21 -9.51 2.43 19.71
N ILE A 22 -10.20 2.85 18.65
CA ILE A 22 -10.80 4.18 18.54
C ILE A 22 -11.78 4.46 19.69
N ARG A 23 -12.63 3.49 20.04
CA ARG A 23 -13.58 3.62 21.17
C ARG A 23 -12.87 3.65 22.52
N SER A 24 -11.76 2.92 22.64
CA SER A 24 -11.01 2.78 23.88
C SER A 24 -10.01 3.91 24.11
N ALA A 25 -9.66 4.67 23.06
CA ALA A 25 -8.63 5.70 23.09
C ALA A 25 -8.83 6.75 24.20
N LYS A 26 -10.08 7.12 24.49
CA LYS A 26 -10.41 8.04 25.58
C LYS A 26 -9.99 7.49 26.95
N TYR A 27 -10.20 6.20 27.19
CA TYR A 27 -9.86 5.55 28.47
C TYR A 27 -8.36 5.25 28.58
N LEU A 28 -7.68 5.09 27.45
CA LEU A 28 -6.25 4.84 27.37
C LEU A 28 -5.40 6.13 27.42
N GLY A 29 -6.02 7.31 27.41
CA GLY A 29 -5.30 8.59 27.35
C GLY A 29 -4.69 8.91 25.98
N MET A 30 -5.09 8.20 24.91
CA MET A 30 -4.50 8.30 23.58
C MET A 30 -5.30 9.26 22.67
N LEU A 31 -5.68 10.43 23.18
CA LEU A 31 -6.42 11.45 22.43
C LEU A 31 -5.51 12.60 22.02
N ASP A 32 -5.58 12.98 20.75
CA ASP A 32 -4.97 14.20 20.24
C ASP A 32 -5.90 15.40 20.46
N GLU A 33 -5.65 16.20 21.50
CA GLU A 33 -6.43 17.41 21.71
C GLU A 33 -6.01 18.54 20.73
N PRO A 34 -6.99 19.31 20.21
CA PRO A 34 -6.72 20.44 19.32
C PRO A 34 -5.90 21.51 20.05
N ASP A 35 -4.87 22.03 19.39
CA ASP A 35 -3.95 23.05 19.89
C ASP A 35 -3.83 24.15 18.82
N GLU A 36 -3.46 25.39 19.19
CA GLU A 36 -3.23 26.52 18.27
C GLU A 36 -2.25 26.17 17.15
N ARG A 37 -1.42 25.13 17.36
CA ARG A 37 -0.42 24.64 16.42
C ARG A 37 -0.94 23.60 15.43
N LYS A 38 -2.13 23.01 15.64
CA LYS A 38 -2.68 21.86 14.89
C LYS A 38 -3.84 22.29 13.98
N VAL A 39 -4.06 21.54 12.90
CA VAL A 39 -5.04 21.88 11.85
C VAL A 39 -6.46 21.37 12.19
N HIS A 40 -6.59 20.43 13.13
CA HIS A 40 -7.82 19.72 13.45
C HIS A 40 -8.62 20.47 14.52
N GLN A 41 -9.96 20.50 14.38
CA GLN A 41 -10.84 21.22 15.31
C GLN A 41 -11.47 20.32 16.39
N HIS A 42 -11.27 19.01 16.31
CA HIS A 42 -11.83 18.03 17.25
C HIS A 42 -10.74 17.07 17.72
N ALA A 43 -10.91 16.49 18.90
CA ALA A 43 -9.97 15.52 19.44
C ALA A 43 -10.00 14.23 18.61
N ILE A 44 -8.84 13.79 18.11
CA ILE A 44 -8.70 12.61 17.24
C ILE A 44 -7.87 11.54 17.97
N PRO A 45 -8.32 10.28 18.06
CA PRO A 45 -7.54 9.19 18.63
C PRO A 45 -6.18 8.97 17.95
N ARG A 46 -5.12 8.72 18.73
CA ARG A 46 -3.75 8.43 18.26
C ARG A 46 -3.36 6.95 18.41
N CYS A 47 -4.33 6.05 18.28
CA CYS A 47 -4.15 4.62 18.51
C CYS A 47 -3.91 3.81 17.23
N GLY A 48 -3.77 4.46 16.07
CA GLY A 48 -3.65 3.77 14.78
C GLY A 48 -2.43 2.85 14.70
N GLY A 49 -1.32 3.27 15.28
CA GLY A 49 -0.07 2.52 15.29
C GLY A 49 -0.13 1.20 16.02
N LEU A 50 -0.92 1.11 17.10
CA LEU A 50 -1.20 -0.15 17.78
C LEU A 50 -1.90 -1.14 16.86
N GLY A 51 -2.90 -0.67 16.09
CA GLY A 51 -3.62 -1.55 15.19
C GLY A 51 -2.77 -2.07 14.04
N ILE A 52 -1.86 -1.24 13.49
CA ILE A 52 -0.88 -1.67 12.48
C ILE A 52 0.09 -2.68 13.08
N SER A 53 0.72 -2.33 14.18
CA SER A 53 1.79 -3.14 14.78
C SER A 53 1.28 -4.48 15.31
N ILE A 54 0.16 -4.53 16.03
CA ILE A 54 -0.44 -5.79 16.50
C ILE A 54 -0.80 -6.67 15.32
N ALA A 55 -1.44 -6.11 14.29
CA ALA A 55 -1.79 -6.87 13.09
C ALA A 55 -0.57 -7.50 12.41
N THR A 56 0.48 -6.71 12.23
CA THR A 56 1.74 -7.17 11.65
C THR A 56 2.42 -8.22 12.53
N LEU A 57 2.66 -7.94 13.82
CA LEU A 57 3.39 -8.83 14.72
C LEU A 57 2.68 -10.17 14.90
N VAL A 58 1.35 -10.17 15.05
CA VAL A 58 0.55 -11.40 15.13
C VAL A 58 0.65 -12.19 13.83
N THR A 59 0.52 -11.53 12.69
CA THR A 59 0.62 -12.20 11.38
C THR A 59 1.98 -12.84 11.17
N ILE A 60 3.06 -12.12 11.47
CA ILE A 60 4.43 -12.66 11.37
C ILE A 60 4.60 -13.83 12.34
N SER A 61 4.11 -13.72 13.58
CA SER A 61 4.22 -14.81 14.57
C SER A 61 3.42 -16.07 14.19
N VAL A 62 2.40 -15.95 13.34
CA VAL A 62 1.59 -17.10 12.91
C VAL A 62 2.14 -17.72 11.63
N LEU A 63 2.72 -16.92 10.74
CA LEU A 63 3.01 -17.33 9.35
C LEU A 63 4.49 -17.30 8.97
N ALA A 64 5.30 -16.47 9.61
CA ALA A 64 6.73 -16.41 9.31
C ALA A 64 7.46 -17.55 10.03
N PRO A 65 8.54 -18.09 9.44
CA PRO A 65 9.39 -19.05 10.14
C PRO A 65 10.01 -18.40 11.39
N PHE A 66 9.99 -19.13 12.51
CA PHE A 66 10.62 -18.71 13.77
C PHE A 66 12.14 -18.93 13.76
N ASP A 67 12.79 -18.51 12.68
CA ASP A 67 14.24 -18.63 12.52
C ASP A 67 14.91 -17.27 12.75
N GLU A 68 16.16 -17.32 13.22
CA GLU A 68 17.02 -16.14 13.17
C GLU A 68 17.35 -15.86 11.69
N PRO A 69 17.22 -14.62 11.21
CA PRO A 69 17.18 -13.40 12.00
C PRO A 69 15.80 -12.75 12.18
N PHE A 70 14.70 -13.35 11.71
CA PHE A 70 13.37 -12.74 11.74
C PHE A 70 12.77 -12.62 13.15
N ASN A 71 13.11 -13.56 14.04
CA ASN A 71 12.79 -13.45 15.47
C ASN A 71 13.34 -12.16 16.08
N SER A 72 14.50 -11.70 15.62
CA SER A 72 15.09 -10.46 16.11
C SER A 72 14.24 -9.24 15.75
N LEU A 73 13.64 -9.22 14.55
CA LEU A 73 12.73 -8.15 14.11
C LEU A 73 11.41 -8.15 14.89
N LEU A 74 10.87 -9.32 15.23
CA LEU A 74 9.69 -9.43 16.09
C LEU A 74 9.94 -8.82 17.47
N ILE A 75 11.06 -9.17 18.10
CA ILE A 75 11.43 -8.67 19.44
C ILE A 75 11.76 -7.19 19.37
N GLY A 76 12.62 -6.77 18.44
CA GLY A 76 12.99 -5.37 18.25
C GLY A 76 11.77 -4.48 17.93
N GLY A 77 10.90 -4.95 17.04
CA GLY A 77 9.63 -4.30 16.70
C GLY A 77 8.71 -4.18 17.92
N SER A 78 8.61 -5.23 18.74
CA SER A 78 7.83 -5.20 20.00
C SER A 78 8.37 -4.17 21.00
N ILE A 79 9.70 -4.00 21.08
CA ILE A 79 10.33 -2.96 21.91
C ILE A 79 9.96 -1.57 21.40
N ILE A 80 10.03 -1.33 20.09
CA ILE A 80 9.61 -0.06 19.48
C ILE A 80 8.13 0.23 19.77
N VAL A 81 7.26 -0.77 19.62
CA VAL A 81 5.82 -0.64 19.91
C VAL A 81 5.58 -0.31 21.36
N PHE A 82 6.30 -0.96 22.29
CA PHE A 82 6.18 -0.68 23.71
C PHE A 82 6.56 0.77 24.06
N PHE A 83 7.72 1.24 23.61
CA PHE A 83 8.16 2.62 23.88
C PHE A 83 7.30 3.66 23.15
N GLY A 84 6.86 3.37 21.93
CA GLY A 84 5.92 4.22 21.20
C GLY A 84 4.56 4.31 21.89
N LEU A 85 4.06 3.20 22.45
CA LEU A 85 2.81 3.18 23.21
C LEU A 85 2.92 4.03 24.48
N LEU A 86 4.03 3.89 25.21
CA LEU A 86 4.29 4.73 26.38
C LEU A 86 4.36 6.20 26.00
N ASP A 87 4.90 6.52 24.83
CA ASP A 87 4.90 7.90 24.33
C ASP A 87 3.51 8.41 23.96
N ASP A 88 2.71 7.64 23.24
CA ASP A 88 1.35 8.04 22.87
C ASP A 88 0.43 8.23 24.09
N ILE A 89 0.74 7.59 25.24
CA ILE A 89 -0.01 7.73 26.50
C ILE A 89 0.56 8.84 27.40
N PHE A 90 1.89 8.89 27.58
CA PHE A 90 2.53 9.74 28.59
C PHE A 90 3.30 10.93 28.02
N ASN A 91 3.42 11.06 26.69
CA ASN A 91 4.19 12.08 25.99
C ASN A 91 5.64 12.16 26.51
N LEU A 92 6.39 11.09 26.23
CA LEU A 92 7.75 10.89 26.72
C LEU A 92 8.74 11.91 26.16
N ASN A 93 9.73 12.26 26.98
CA ASN A 93 10.87 13.03 26.50
C ASN A 93 11.69 12.23 25.47
N TYR A 94 12.31 12.93 24.51
CA TYR A 94 13.09 12.34 23.41
C TYR A 94 14.16 11.32 23.85
N LYS A 95 14.71 11.46 25.07
CA LYS A 95 15.71 10.54 25.64
C LYS A 95 15.16 9.12 25.80
N TRP A 96 13.92 8.98 26.26
CA TRP A 96 13.29 7.66 26.46
C TRP A 96 12.91 7.02 25.14
N LYS A 97 12.44 7.82 24.17
CA LYS A 97 12.21 7.34 22.79
C LYS A 97 13.49 6.79 22.18
N PHE A 98 14.57 7.57 22.25
CA PHE A 98 15.87 7.17 21.73
C PHE A 98 16.42 5.95 22.48
N PHE A 99 16.21 5.83 23.78
CA PHE A 99 16.61 4.65 24.56
C PHE A 99 15.91 3.37 24.08
N GLY A 100 14.60 3.42 23.84
CA GLY A 100 13.86 2.30 23.27
C GLY A 100 14.37 1.91 21.87
N GLN A 101 14.59 2.91 21.01
CA GLN A 101 15.20 2.72 19.69
C GLN A 101 16.60 2.11 19.81
N PHE A 102 17.42 2.59 20.74
CA PHE A 102 18.78 2.10 20.96
C PHE A 102 18.79 0.61 21.29
N ILE A 103 17.97 0.18 22.26
CA ILE A 103 17.86 -1.23 22.66
C ILE A 103 17.38 -2.08 21.49
N ALA A 104 16.30 -1.67 20.82
CA ALA A 104 15.71 -2.42 19.72
C ALA A 104 16.70 -2.61 18.56
N VAL A 105 17.40 -1.54 18.16
CA VAL A 105 18.34 -1.57 17.05
C VAL A 105 19.56 -2.41 17.39
N ILE A 106 20.21 -2.19 18.54
CA ILE A 106 21.41 -2.97 18.92
C ILE A 106 21.09 -4.46 19.02
N PHE A 107 19.90 -4.82 19.51
CA PHE A 107 19.47 -6.21 19.56
C PHE A 107 19.40 -6.85 18.17
N VAL A 108 18.80 -6.18 17.19
CA VAL A 108 18.70 -6.68 15.80
C VAL A 108 20.07 -6.71 15.11
N LEU A 109 20.92 -5.69 15.32
CA LEU A 109 22.28 -5.68 14.79
C LEU A 109 23.10 -6.87 15.31
N TYR A 110 23.02 -7.15 16.61
CA TYR A 110 23.68 -8.29 17.25
C TYR A 110 23.22 -9.64 16.69
N LYS A 111 21.97 -9.72 16.23
CA LYS A 111 21.39 -10.91 15.58
C LYS A 111 21.72 -11.04 14.09
N GLY A 112 22.49 -10.10 13.54
CA GLY A 112 23.12 -10.25 12.23
C GLY A 112 22.43 -9.53 11.06
N ILE A 113 21.44 -8.67 11.32
CA ILE A 113 20.89 -7.77 10.29
C ILE A 113 21.57 -6.41 10.41
N TYR A 114 22.57 -6.16 9.59
CA TYR A 114 23.32 -4.91 9.52
C TYR A 114 23.91 -4.72 8.11
N LEU A 115 24.30 -3.48 7.78
CA LEU A 115 24.97 -3.13 6.52
C LEU A 115 26.38 -3.70 6.53
N ARG A 116 26.63 -4.81 5.83
CA ARG A 116 27.95 -5.44 5.70
C ARG A 116 28.71 -4.79 4.55
N CYS A 117 28.06 -4.72 3.39
CA CYS A 117 28.60 -4.10 2.20
C CYS A 117 28.28 -2.60 2.21
N LEU A 118 29.30 -1.76 2.36
CA LEU A 118 29.09 -0.32 2.38
C LEU A 118 29.27 0.29 0.98
N PRO A 119 28.41 1.26 0.58
CA PRO A 119 28.63 2.00 -0.65
C PRO A 119 30.06 2.57 -0.71
N PHE A 120 30.70 2.46 -1.87
CA PHE A 120 32.07 2.88 -2.16
C PHE A 120 33.18 2.08 -1.44
N ALA A 121 32.84 1.07 -0.64
CA ALA A 121 33.81 0.22 0.05
C ALA A 121 34.06 -1.14 -0.66
N GLY A 122 33.43 -1.35 -1.82
CA GLY A 122 33.45 -2.63 -2.52
C GLY A 122 32.36 -3.57 -2.02
N LEU A 123 32.49 -4.87 -2.35
CA LEU A 123 31.55 -5.93 -1.96
C LEU A 123 32.08 -6.80 -0.81
N ASP A 124 33.23 -6.41 -0.24
CA ASP A 124 33.78 -7.07 0.94
C ASP A 124 33.08 -6.56 2.20
N ASP A 125 32.96 -7.44 3.20
CA ASP A 125 32.40 -7.08 4.50
C ASP A 125 33.21 -5.93 5.13
N ALA A 126 32.54 -4.83 5.42
CA ALA A 126 33.14 -3.74 6.17
C ALA A 126 33.44 -4.17 7.61
N SER A 127 34.46 -3.54 8.20
CA SER A 127 34.78 -3.75 9.61
C SER A 127 33.55 -3.48 10.49
N LEU A 128 33.30 -4.35 11.48
CA LEU A 128 32.18 -4.22 12.41
C LEU A 128 32.15 -2.86 13.13
N TRP A 129 33.32 -2.27 13.38
CA TRP A 129 33.46 -0.93 13.98
C TRP A 129 32.89 0.21 13.12
N ILE A 130 32.70 -0.02 11.82
CA ILE A 130 32.09 0.92 10.88
C ILE A 130 30.65 0.47 10.56
N ALA A 131 30.48 -0.81 10.26
CA ALA A 131 29.20 -1.40 9.88
C ALA A 131 28.11 -1.19 10.95
N TYR A 132 28.42 -1.45 12.22
CA TYR A 132 27.43 -1.34 13.30
C TYR A 132 27.01 0.12 13.56
N PRO A 133 27.93 1.09 13.75
CA PRO A 133 27.53 2.49 13.93
C PRO A 133 26.77 3.05 12.72
N LEU A 134 27.18 2.72 11.50
CA LEU A 134 26.50 3.21 10.31
C LEU A 134 25.11 2.61 10.16
N SER A 135 24.95 1.31 10.41
CA SER A 135 23.63 0.65 10.44
C SER A 135 22.75 1.24 11.53
N PHE A 136 23.30 1.50 12.72
CA PHE A 136 22.58 2.13 13.82
C PHE A 136 22.07 3.52 13.42
N ILE A 137 22.94 4.36 12.88
CA ILE A 137 22.58 5.72 12.43
C ILE A 137 21.53 5.64 11.33
N PHE A 138 21.67 4.74 10.37
CA PHE A 138 20.72 4.55 9.30
C PHE A 138 19.33 4.16 9.83
N VAL A 139 19.24 3.11 10.65
CA VAL A 139 17.96 2.61 11.16
C VAL A 139 17.28 3.63 12.07
N VAL A 140 18.01 4.21 13.02
CA VAL A 140 17.46 5.24 13.92
C VAL A 140 17.08 6.50 13.14
N GLY A 141 17.89 6.89 12.16
CA GLY A 141 17.62 8.01 11.27
C GLY A 141 16.33 7.82 10.48
N VAL A 142 16.16 6.67 9.82
CA VAL A 142 14.95 6.32 9.07
C VAL A 142 13.73 6.21 9.99
N THR A 143 13.87 5.58 11.15
CA THR A 143 12.78 5.47 12.14
C THR A 143 12.23 6.84 12.52
N ASN A 144 13.11 7.79 12.82
CA ASN A 144 12.72 9.16 13.15
C ASN A 144 12.25 9.95 11.92
N ALA A 145 12.80 9.67 10.73
CA ALA A 145 12.38 10.31 9.48
C ALA A 145 10.92 9.98 9.13
N VAL A 146 10.51 8.73 9.33
CA VAL A 146 9.13 8.29 9.10
C VAL A 146 8.18 8.89 10.14
N ASN A 147 8.61 8.96 11.41
CA ASN A 147 7.87 9.67 12.47
C ASN A 147 7.64 11.15 12.14
N LEU A 148 8.67 11.86 11.67
CA LEU A 148 8.56 13.26 11.25
C LEU A 148 7.71 13.46 9.98
N SER A 149 7.61 12.43 9.14
CA SER A 149 6.80 12.46 7.92
C SER A 149 5.30 12.34 8.20
N ASP A 150 4.88 11.91 9.39
CA ASP A 150 3.48 11.72 9.79
C ASP A 150 2.79 13.05 10.17
N GLY A 151 2.87 14.05 9.27
CA GLY A 151 2.32 15.38 9.49
C GLY A 151 0.97 15.67 8.81
N LEU A 152 0.50 14.77 7.94
CA LEU A 152 -0.76 14.90 7.20
C LEU A 152 -1.47 13.54 7.09
N ASP A 153 -2.80 13.54 7.15
CA ASP A 153 -3.66 12.37 6.93
C ASP A 153 -3.25 11.53 5.71
N GLY A 154 -2.89 10.27 5.95
CA GLY A 154 -2.45 9.29 4.98
C GLY A 154 -0.97 9.38 4.55
N LEU A 155 -0.26 10.46 4.86
CA LEU A 155 1.04 10.77 4.25
C LEU A 155 2.14 9.74 4.53
N ALA A 156 2.49 9.53 5.80
CA ALA A 156 3.55 8.59 6.17
C ALA A 156 3.18 7.15 5.79
N ALA A 157 1.94 6.75 6.07
CA ALA A 157 1.39 5.46 5.70
C ALA A 157 1.51 5.18 4.20
N GLY A 158 1.18 6.15 3.33
CA GLY A 158 1.25 5.95 1.88
C GLY A 158 2.67 5.85 1.34
N ILE A 159 3.59 6.71 1.79
CA ILE A 159 5.01 6.64 1.38
C ILE A 159 5.62 5.29 1.80
N MET A 160 5.28 4.81 2.99
CA MET A 160 5.77 3.53 3.51
C MET A 160 5.12 2.34 2.83
N LEU A 161 3.84 2.41 2.50
CA LEU A 161 3.18 1.38 1.70
C LEU A 161 3.87 1.21 0.34
N MET A 162 4.20 2.31 -0.35
CA MET A 162 4.91 2.26 -1.63
C MET A 162 6.32 1.67 -1.49
N THR A 163 7.03 2.04 -0.42
CA THR A 163 8.38 1.53 -0.13
C THR A 163 8.37 0.03 0.19
N LEU A 164 7.48 -0.40 1.08
CA LEU A 164 7.32 -1.80 1.46
C LEU A 164 6.88 -2.65 0.27
N ALA A 165 6.05 -2.12 -0.63
CA ALA A 165 5.67 -2.82 -1.84
C ALA A 165 6.85 -3.01 -2.81
N ALA A 166 7.73 -2.01 -2.93
CA ALA A 166 8.98 -2.16 -3.68
C ALA A 166 9.89 -3.22 -3.05
N ILE A 167 10.01 -3.25 -1.71
CA ILE A 167 10.76 -4.30 -0.99
C ILE A 167 10.17 -5.68 -1.24
N ALA A 168 8.85 -5.85 -1.09
CA ALA A 168 8.16 -7.11 -1.33
C ALA A 168 8.38 -7.60 -2.78
N PHE A 169 8.28 -6.68 -3.74
CA PHE A 169 8.55 -6.97 -5.15
C PHE A 169 9.99 -7.46 -5.37
N PHE A 170 11.01 -6.74 -4.88
CA PHE A 170 12.40 -7.15 -5.05
C PHE A 170 12.72 -8.46 -4.35
N ALA A 171 12.18 -8.66 -3.15
CA ALA A 171 12.38 -9.89 -2.39
C ALA A 171 11.79 -11.10 -3.14
N GLU A 172 10.56 -10.98 -3.62
CA GLU A 172 9.90 -12.06 -4.33
C GLU A 172 10.56 -12.38 -5.68
N HIS A 173 11.07 -11.36 -6.38
CA HIS A 173 11.72 -11.52 -7.68
C HIS A 173 12.90 -12.51 -7.67
N VAL A 174 13.57 -12.66 -6.52
CA VAL A 174 14.67 -13.63 -6.32
C VAL A 174 14.31 -14.79 -5.39
N GLY A 175 13.02 -14.99 -5.11
CA GLY A 175 12.54 -16.09 -4.28
C GLY A 175 12.68 -15.88 -2.77
N GLY A 176 12.96 -14.67 -2.30
CA GLY A 176 13.03 -14.28 -0.88
C GLY A 176 11.67 -14.20 -0.20
N LYS A 177 10.98 -15.35 -0.08
CA LYS A 177 9.60 -15.44 0.40
C LYS A 177 9.39 -14.87 1.81
N ASP A 178 10.29 -15.12 2.75
CA ASP A 178 10.11 -14.69 4.14
C ASP A 178 10.14 -13.16 4.28
N LEU A 179 11.05 -12.51 3.56
CA LEU A 179 11.12 -11.04 3.52
C LEU A 179 9.86 -10.45 2.87
N ALA A 180 9.40 -11.03 1.76
CA ALA A 180 8.17 -10.61 1.11
C ALA A 180 6.94 -10.82 2.00
N LEU A 181 6.90 -11.91 2.77
CA LEU A 181 5.83 -12.23 3.72
C LEU A 181 5.72 -11.15 4.79
N ILE A 182 6.84 -10.76 5.39
CA ILE A 182 6.90 -9.71 6.43
C ILE A 182 6.52 -8.36 5.83
N ALA A 183 7.05 -8.00 4.67
CA ALA A 183 6.69 -6.75 3.99
C ALA A 183 5.19 -6.68 3.69
N LEU A 184 4.60 -7.78 3.19
CA LEU A 184 3.16 -7.89 2.94
C LEU A 184 2.31 -7.86 4.22
N ALA A 185 2.80 -8.40 5.34
CA ALA A 185 2.14 -8.23 6.64
C ALA A 185 2.09 -6.76 7.04
N LEU A 186 3.17 -5.99 6.86
CA LEU A 186 3.15 -4.55 7.13
C LEU A 186 2.21 -3.81 6.19
N ILE A 187 2.26 -4.11 4.89
CA ILE A 187 1.36 -3.52 3.89
C ILE A 187 -0.10 -3.74 4.27
N GLY A 188 -0.47 -4.96 4.67
CA GLY A 188 -1.83 -5.28 5.10
C GLY A 188 -2.26 -4.46 6.33
N GLY A 189 -1.40 -4.39 7.35
CA GLY A 189 -1.65 -3.60 8.55
C GLY A 189 -1.86 -2.10 8.24
N ILE A 190 -1.02 -1.53 7.37
CA ILE A 190 -1.11 -0.14 6.90
C ILE A 190 -2.38 0.10 6.10
N LEU A 191 -2.78 -0.80 5.19
CA LEU A 191 -4.03 -0.66 4.42
C LEU A 191 -5.26 -0.67 5.33
N GLY A 192 -5.28 -1.55 6.33
CA GLY A 192 -6.35 -1.60 7.32
C GLY A 192 -6.48 -0.29 8.11
N PHE A 193 -5.35 0.32 8.47
CA PHE A 193 -5.29 1.63 9.11
C PHE A 193 -5.69 2.78 8.18
N LEU A 194 -5.19 2.80 6.95
CA LEU A 194 -5.45 3.85 5.96
C LEU A 194 -6.95 4.05 5.73
N ARG A 195 -7.77 3.00 5.90
CA ARG A 195 -9.23 3.13 5.85
C ARG A 195 -9.78 4.21 6.78
N PHE A 196 -9.20 4.35 7.97
CA PHE A 196 -9.64 5.27 9.01
C PHE A 196 -8.81 6.56 9.06
N ASN A 197 -7.60 6.54 8.48
CA ASN A 197 -6.68 7.67 8.48
C ASN A 197 -6.71 8.51 7.19
N SER A 198 -7.36 8.03 6.13
CA SER A 198 -7.48 8.83 4.90
C SER A 198 -8.27 10.10 5.12
N HIS A 199 -7.81 11.21 4.52
CA HIS A 199 -8.39 12.53 4.75
C HIS A 199 -9.90 12.57 4.42
N PRO A 200 -10.76 13.06 5.34
CA PRO A 200 -10.44 13.53 6.70
C PRO A 200 -10.24 12.37 7.69
N ALA A 201 -9.11 12.36 8.40
CA ALA A 201 -8.75 11.28 9.32
C ALA A 201 -9.70 11.19 10.53
N ILE A 202 -10.05 9.95 10.89
CA ILE A 202 -10.82 9.60 12.10
C ILE A 202 -9.87 9.10 13.20
N VAL A 203 -8.67 8.65 12.83
CA VAL A 203 -7.62 8.17 13.74
C VAL A 203 -6.25 8.55 13.18
N PHE A 204 -5.33 8.94 14.05
CA PHE A 204 -3.93 9.20 13.73
C PHE A 204 -3.06 7.99 14.04
N MET A 205 -1.94 7.91 13.32
CA MET A 205 -1.00 6.79 13.46
C MET A 205 -0.31 6.82 14.82
N GLY A 206 0.04 8.02 15.31
CA GLY A 206 0.77 8.16 16.58
C GLY A 206 2.25 7.78 16.44
N ASP A 207 3.00 7.97 17.52
CA ASP A 207 4.42 7.66 17.57
C ASP A 207 4.66 6.16 17.52
N THR A 208 3.76 5.35 18.10
CA THR A 208 3.81 3.88 18.02
C THR A 208 3.91 3.40 16.58
N GLY A 209 3.02 3.88 15.71
CA GLY A 209 2.90 3.35 14.34
C GLY A 209 4.01 3.83 13.43
N SER A 210 4.31 5.12 13.50
CA SER A 210 5.28 5.74 12.61
C SER A 210 6.71 5.26 12.92
N GLN A 211 7.07 5.10 14.20
CA GLN A 211 8.35 4.52 14.58
C GLN A 211 8.42 3.02 14.24
N PHE A 212 7.36 2.25 14.49
CA PHE A 212 7.34 0.82 14.15
C PHE A 212 7.52 0.59 12.64
N ILE A 213 6.78 1.33 11.81
CA ILE A 213 6.89 1.21 10.35
C ILE A 213 8.28 1.64 9.87
N GLY A 214 8.83 2.75 10.38
CA GLY A 214 10.16 3.21 10.01
C GLY A 214 11.27 2.23 10.41
N PHE A 215 11.19 1.67 11.61
CA PHE A 215 12.10 0.64 12.11
C PHE A 215 12.08 -0.61 11.23
N MET A 216 10.88 -1.14 10.96
CA MET A 216 10.72 -2.34 10.12
C MET A 216 11.19 -2.05 8.70
N ALA A 217 10.78 -0.95 8.07
CA ALA A 217 11.17 -0.61 6.71
C ALA A 217 12.70 -0.48 6.57
N ALA A 218 13.38 0.15 7.54
CA ALA A 218 14.83 0.28 7.52
C ALA A 218 15.53 -1.09 7.54
N PHE A 219 15.14 -1.98 8.45
CA PHE A 219 15.74 -3.31 8.53
C PHE A 219 15.38 -4.22 7.36
N LEU A 220 14.16 -4.14 6.84
CA LEU A 220 13.76 -4.89 5.66
C LEU A 220 14.54 -4.41 4.42
N CYS A 221 14.85 -3.12 4.30
CA CYS A 221 15.76 -2.61 3.26
C CYS A 221 17.18 -3.15 3.41
N ILE A 222 17.74 -3.17 4.63
CA ILE A 222 19.07 -3.75 4.88
C ILE A 222 19.07 -5.23 4.51
N TYR A 223 18.11 -6.00 5.02
CA TYR A 223 18.02 -7.43 4.76
C TYR A 223 17.80 -7.74 3.28
N LEU A 224 17.06 -6.88 2.56
CA LEU A 224 16.89 -7.00 1.12
C LEU A 224 18.23 -6.99 0.38
N VAL A 225 19.08 -6.00 0.64
CA VAL A 225 20.33 -5.81 -0.12
C VAL A 225 21.48 -6.68 0.40
N GLU A 226 21.49 -7.06 1.67
CA GLU A 226 22.58 -7.82 2.29
C GLU A 226 22.36 -9.35 2.28
N ASN A 227 21.10 -9.81 2.23
CA ASN A 227 20.78 -11.22 2.46
C ASN A 227 19.91 -11.86 1.38
N VAL A 228 18.98 -11.10 0.80
CA VAL A 228 18.00 -11.67 -0.15
C VAL A 228 18.42 -11.45 -1.59
N TYR A 229 18.72 -10.20 -1.96
CA TYR A 229 19.05 -9.80 -3.31
C TYR A 229 20.41 -9.11 -3.35
N ILE A 230 21.46 -9.88 -3.06
CA ILE A 230 22.85 -9.41 -2.89
C ILE A 230 23.46 -8.75 -4.14
N THR A 231 22.84 -8.89 -5.32
CA THR A 231 23.29 -8.19 -6.53
C THR A 231 22.71 -6.79 -6.66
N LEU A 232 21.77 -6.39 -5.78
CA LEU A 232 21.33 -5.02 -5.68
C LEU A 232 22.47 -4.14 -5.17
N ASN A 233 22.50 -2.90 -5.65
CA ASN A 233 23.45 -1.90 -5.18
C ASN A 233 23.25 -1.64 -3.66
N PRO A 234 24.33 -1.63 -2.83
CA PRO A 234 24.22 -1.39 -1.38
C PRO A 234 23.65 -0.01 -1.01
N ALA A 235 23.74 1.00 -1.89
CA ALA A 235 23.17 2.33 -1.69
C ALA A 235 21.68 2.41 -2.05
N LEU A 236 21.08 1.35 -2.59
CA LEU A 236 19.66 1.31 -2.99
C LEU A 236 18.67 1.69 -1.87
N PRO A 237 18.89 1.38 -0.58
CA PRO A 237 18.02 1.82 0.50
C PRO A 237 17.82 3.35 0.55
N LEU A 238 18.79 4.15 0.09
CA LEU A 238 18.65 5.60 -0.02
C LEU A 238 17.58 6.00 -1.05
N LEU A 239 17.41 5.24 -2.13
CA LEU A 239 16.33 5.49 -3.10
C LEU A 239 15.01 4.92 -2.59
N LEU A 240 15.00 3.74 -1.97
CA LEU A 240 13.78 3.14 -1.43
C LEU A 240 13.12 4.03 -0.37
N LEU A 241 13.92 4.62 0.52
CA LEU A 241 13.47 5.52 1.61
C LEU A 241 13.73 6.99 1.28
N GLY A 242 13.82 7.33 -0.01
CA GLY A 242 14.43 8.58 -0.44
C GLY A 242 13.76 9.85 0.08
N LEU A 243 12.43 9.91 0.05
CA LEU A 243 11.74 11.12 0.48
C LEU A 243 11.78 11.35 2.01
N PRO A 244 11.50 10.35 2.89
CA PRO A 244 11.70 10.53 4.33
C PRO A 244 13.13 10.95 4.70
N VAL A 245 14.14 10.33 4.07
CA VAL A 245 15.54 10.66 4.31
C VAL A 245 15.85 12.09 3.85
N LEU A 246 15.41 12.49 2.66
CA LEU A 246 15.57 13.85 2.14
C LEU A 246 14.95 14.89 3.09
N ASP A 247 13.68 14.72 3.47
CA ASP A 247 12.97 15.71 4.31
C ASP A 247 13.67 15.91 5.65
N THR A 248 14.14 14.81 6.25
CA THR A 248 14.85 14.84 7.54
C THR A 248 16.21 15.49 7.42
N LEU A 249 17.03 15.09 6.43
CA LEU A 249 18.35 15.68 6.19
C LEU A 249 18.25 17.17 5.87
N MET A 250 17.25 17.56 5.08
CA MET A 250 16.98 18.95 4.73
C MET A 250 16.67 19.80 5.98
N VAL A 251 15.75 19.34 6.83
CA VAL A 251 15.35 20.06 8.04
C VAL A 251 16.52 20.12 9.04
N MET A 252 17.25 19.02 9.24
CA MET A 252 18.43 18.99 10.11
C MET A 252 19.54 19.93 9.62
N SER A 253 19.87 19.90 8.33
CA SER A 253 20.89 20.76 7.73
C SER A 253 20.57 22.24 7.89
N GLN A 254 19.29 22.61 7.70
CA GLN A 254 18.84 23.99 7.92
C GLN A 254 18.94 24.40 9.38
N ARG A 255 18.66 23.51 10.34
CA ARG A 255 18.80 23.81 11.78
C ARG A 255 20.26 24.09 12.13
N ILE A 256 21.16 23.23 11.67
CA ILE A 256 22.61 23.37 11.89
C ILE A 256 23.11 24.70 11.30
N TYR A 257 22.69 25.04 10.08
CA TYR A 257 23.03 26.33 9.46
C TYR A 257 22.60 27.55 10.29
N HIS A 258 21.49 27.46 11.02
CA HIS A 258 21.01 28.51 11.92
C HIS A 258 21.51 28.37 13.37
N GLY A 259 22.50 27.52 13.64
CA GLY A 259 23.05 27.30 14.99
C GLY A 259 22.09 26.61 15.97
N LYS A 260 21.02 25.97 15.47
CA LYS A 260 20.05 25.24 16.30
C LYS A 260 20.39 23.76 16.36
N SER A 261 19.98 23.11 17.45
CA SER A 261 20.10 21.65 17.58
C SER A 261 19.33 20.94 16.46
N PRO A 262 19.91 19.90 15.83
CA PRO A 262 19.21 19.12 14.81
C PRO A 262 17.98 18.39 15.37
N PHE A 263 17.84 18.24 16.69
CA PHE A 263 16.72 17.56 17.36
C PHE A 263 15.61 18.50 17.87
N SER A 264 15.71 19.82 17.64
CA SER A 264 14.67 20.76 18.06
C SER A 264 13.40 20.64 17.19
N PRO A 265 12.17 20.71 17.73
CA PRO A 265 10.94 20.69 16.92
C PRO A 265 10.88 21.82 15.88
N ASP A 266 10.37 21.57 14.67
CA ASP A 266 10.23 22.60 13.61
C ASP A 266 9.08 22.29 12.63
N LYS A 267 8.53 23.32 11.97
CA LYS A 267 7.42 23.23 10.99
C LYS A 267 7.89 23.38 9.54
N ARG A 268 9.15 23.04 9.24
CA ARG A 268 9.79 23.30 7.93
C ARG A 268 9.85 22.11 6.98
N HIS A 269 9.19 21.02 7.34
CA HIS A 269 9.03 19.82 6.53
C HIS A 269 8.38 20.11 5.17
N ILE A 270 8.67 19.29 4.17
CA ILE A 270 8.19 19.43 2.78
C ILE A 270 6.67 19.63 2.72
N HIS A 271 5.90 18.88 3.52
CA HIS A 271 4.44 18.99 3.52
C HIS A 271 3.94 20.36 4.00
N HIS A 272 4.55 20.93 5.05
CA HIS A 272 4.23 22.29 5.50
C HIS A 272 4.63 23.35 4.47
N ARG A 273 5.76 23.15 3.77
CA ARG A 273 6.16 24.05 2.67
C ARG A 273 5.14 24.03 1.55
N LEU A 274 4.68 22.87 1.11
CA LEU A 274 3.65 22.77 0.07
C LEU A 274 2.36 23.50 0.48
N LEU A 275 1.89 23.29 1.72
CA LEU A 275 0.72 24.00 2.24
C LEU A 275 0.92 25.53 2.26
N ALA A 276 2.11 26.00 2.69
CA ALA A 276 2.44 27.42 2.69
C ALA A 276 2.48 28.05 1.29
N HIS A 277 2.73 27.26 0.24
CA HIS A 277 2.68 27.69 -1.16
C HIS A 277 1.28 27.54 -1.79
N GLY A 278 0.24 27.28 -1.00
CA GLY A 278 -1.17 27.27 -1.44
C GLY A 278 -1.69 25.94 -1.98
N PHE A 279 -0.97 24.83 -1.74
CA PHE A 279 -1.49 23.49 -2.01
C PHE A 279 -2.58 23.14 -0.98
N SER A 280 -3.62 22.43 -1.39
CA SER A 280 -4.55 21.82 -0.43
C SER A 280 -3.93 20.55 0.19
N HIS A 281 -4.47 20.07 1.31
CA HIS A 281 -4.03 18.82 1.97
C HIS A 281 -3.82 17.66 0.99
N ALA A 282 -4.86 17.31 0.23
CA ALA A 282 -4.80 16.24 -0.76
C ALA A 282 -3.76 16.49 -1.87
N GLU A 283 -3.52 17.74 -2.27
CA GLU A 283 -2.54 18.08 -3.31
C GLU A 283 -1.11 17.98 -2.78
N ALA A 284 -0.87 18.37 -1.53
CA ALA A 284 0.43 18.23 -0.87
C ALA A 284 0.80 16.75 -0.73
N VAL A 285 -0.10 15.92 -0.20
CA VAL A 285 0.11 14.47 -0.10
C VAL A 285 0.29 13.84 -1.49
N SER A 286 -0.50 14.29 -2.48
CA SER A 286 -0.39 13.78 -3.85
C SER A 286 0.97 14.08 -4.49
N CYS A 287 1.47 15.30 -4.31
CA CYS A 287 2.78 15.72 -4.79
C CYS A 287 3.88 14.87 -4.14
N ILE A 288 3.77 14.64 -2.83
CA ILE A 288 4.72 13.81 -2.09
C ILE A 288 4.72 12.36 -2.59
N TYR A 289 3.57 11.73 -2.81
CA TYR A 289 3.54 10.37 -3.38
C TYR A 289 4.18 10.32 -4.77
N ALA A 290 3.94 11.32 -5.61
CA ALA A 290 4.57 11.41 -6.92
C ALA A 290 6.10 11.53 -6.80
N LEU A 291 6.61 12.33 -5.86
CA LEU A 291 8.05 12.42 -5.59
C LEU A 291 8.62 11.08 -5.11
N GLN A 292 7.93 10.39 -4.20
CA GLN A 292 8.35 9.06 -3.76
C GLN A 292 8.36 8.06 -4.92
N SER A 293 7.37 8.09 -5.83
CA SER A 293 7.39 7.25 -7.03
C SER A 293 8.60 7.50 -7.92
N ILE A 294 9.09 8.74 -8.03
CA ILE A 294 10.32 9.05 -8.80
C ILE A 294 11.52 8.37 -8.15
N PHE A 295 11.65 8.43 -6.82
CA PHE A 295 12.70 7.72 -6.10
C PHE A 295 12.63 6.19 -6.29
N LEU A 296 11.43 5.60 -6.21
CA LEU A 296 11.24 4.16 -6.42
C LEU A 296 11.50 3.73 -7.87
N LEU A 297 11.12 4.55 -8.85
CA LEU A 297 11.45 4.30 -10.25
C LEU A 297 12.96 4.37 -10.49
N ALA A 298 13.64 5.35 -9.90
CA ALA A 298 15.09 5.42 -9.93
C ALA A 298 15.73 4.20 -9.26
N ALA A 299 15.19 3.74 -8.12
CA ALA A 299 15.65 2.52 -7.45
C ALA A 299 15.55 1.32 -8.42
N PHE A 300 14.42 1.15 -9.08
CA PHE A 300 14.25 0.08 -10.06
C PHE A 300 15.24 0.19 -11.21
N LEU A 301 15.40 1.35 -11.84
CA LEU A 301 16.27 1.52 -13.01
C LEU A 301 17.77 1.40 -12.68
N LEU A 302 18.18 1.85 -11.48
CA LEU A 302 19.59 1.93 -11.08
C LEU A 302 20.07 0.74 -10.24
N ARG A 303 19.20 -0.25 -9.99
CA ARG A 303 19.47 -1.36 -9.06
C ARG A 303 20.78 -2.13 -9.25
N TYR A 304 21.31 -2.16 -10.48
CA TYR A 304 22.60 -2.82 -10.81
C TYR A 304 23.68 -1.85 -11.27
N GLN A 305 23.45 -0.54 -11.11
CA GLN A 305 24.41 0.48 -11.50
C GLN A 305 25.45 0.68 -10.39
N SER A 306 26.51 1.45 -10.69
CA SER A 306 27.54 1.79 -9.71
C SER A 306 27.01 2.68 -8.58
N ASP A 307 27.68 2.63 -7.42
CA ASP A 307 27.34 3.45 -6.25
C ASP A 307 27.31 4.94 -6.60
N LEU A 308 28.24 5.38 -7.47
CA LEU A 308 28.28 6.76 -7.95
C LEU A 308 27.02 7.13 -8.75
N ALA A 309 26.51 6.22 -9.58
CA ALA A 309 25.28 6.48 -10.33
C ALA A 309 24.06 6.53 -9.39
N VAL A 310 23.96 5.60 -8.45
CA VAL A 310 22.84 5.54 -7.48
C VAL A 310 22.82 6.78 -6.59
N VAL A 311 23.94 7.08 -5.91
CA VAL A 311 24.07 8.23 -5.01
C VAL A 311 24.04 9.55 -5.78
N GLY A 312 24.63 9.60 -6.98
CA GLY A 312 24.61 10.76 -7.86
C GLY A 312 23.20 11.12 -8.30
N ILE A 313 22.40 10.15 -8.75
CA ILE A 313 21.00 10.39 -9.13
C ILE A 313 20.14 10.73 -7.91
N TYR A 314 20.34 10.07 -6.77
CA TYR A 314 19.69 10.47 -5.51
C TYR A 314 19.96 11.95 -5.19
N GLY A 315 21.23 12.36 -5.25
CA GLY A 315 21.66 13.74 -5.04
C GLY A 315 21.04 14.71 -6.04
N LEU A 316 20.96 14.35 -7.32
CA LEU A 316 20.33 15.17 -8.36
C LEU A 316 18.82 15.35 -8.14
N ILE A 317 18.09 14.27 -7.79
CA ILE A 317 16.66 14.37 -7.45
C ILE A 317 16.47 15.29 -6.24
N CYS A 318 17.28 15.11 -5.20
CA CYS A 318 17.25 15.97 -4.01
C CYS A 318 17.52 17.43 -4.36
N ALA A 319 18.57 17.70 -5.14
CA ALA A 319 18.92 19.05 -5.58
C ALA A 319 17.80 19.69 -6.40
N ALA A 320 17.16 18.95 -7.31
CA ALA A 320 16.05 19.43 -8.12
C ALA A 320 14.82 19.81 -7.27
N ILE A 321 14.47 18.97 -6.28
CA ILE A 321 13.37 19.26 -5.34
C ILE A 321 13.69 20.51 -4.51
N LEU A 322 14.90 20.60 -3.97
CA LEU A 322 15.33 21.74 -3.15
C LEU A 322 15.41 23.03 -3.97
N SER A 323 15.92 22.98 -5.20
CA SER A 323 15.98 24.15 -6.09
C SER A 323 14.59 24.63 -6.47
N LEU A 324 13.63 23.72 -6.66
CA LEU A 324 12.25 24.08 -6.94
C LEU A 324 11.61 24.80 -5.75
N PHE A 325 11.82 24.30 -4.52
CA PHE A 325 11.34 25.00 -3.32
C PHE A 325 12.03 26.35 -3.11
N TYR A 326 13.33 26.44 -3.35
CA TYR A 326 14.07 27.70 -3.26
C TYR A 326 13.56 28.73 -4.29
N TRP A 327 13.39 28.31 -5.55
CA TRP A 327 12.82 29.16 -6.61
C TRP A 327 11.41 29.62 -6.27
N ALA A 328 10.55 28.72 -5.79
CA ALA A 328 9.18 29.05 -5.39
C ALA A 328 9.17 30.08 -4.24
N GLN A 329 10.08 29.95 -3.29
CA GLN A 329 10.23 30.89 -2.19
C GLN A 329 10.72 32.28 -2.66
N GLN A 330 11.72 32.32 -3.54
CA GLN A 330 12.29 33.58 -4.05
C GLN A 330 11.32 34.37 -4.94
N THR A 331 10.59 33.66 -5.79
CA THR A 331 9.60 34.28 -6.68
C THR A 331 8.29 34.64 -5.96
N GLY A 332 8.14 34.23 -4.70
CA GLY A 332 6.86 34.31 -3.98
C GLY A 332 5.76 33.50 -4.67
N TRP A 333 6.13 32.50 -5.47
CA TRP A 333 5.19 31.71 -6.25
C TRP A 333 4.25 30.97 -5.31
N ARG A 334 2.95 31.11 -5.56
CA ARG A 334 1.92 30.37 -4.84
C ARG A 334 1.00 29.75 -5.87
N LEU A 335 0.68 28.47 -5.68
CA LEU A 335 -0.32 27.78 -6.49
C LEU A 335 -1.68 28.50 -6.37
N ARG A 336 -1.96 29.10 -5.20
CA ARG A 336 -3.13 29.93 -4.94
C ARG A 336 -2.74 31.15 -4.11
N ALA A 337 -3.13 32.34 -4.57
CA ALA A 337 -2.85 33.61 -3.90
C ALA A 337 -3.69 33.81 -2.63
N GLU A 338 -4.92 33.27 -2.58
CA GLU A 338 -5.82 33.30 -1.41
C GLU A 338 -6.45 31.92 -1.16
N LEU A 339 -6.48 31.48 0.10
CA LEU A 339 -7.26 30.34 0.57
C LEU A 339 -8.75 30.73 0.68
N ASN A 340 -9.38 31.13 -0.43
CA ASN A 340 -10.81 31.41 -0.42
C ASN A 340 -11.58 30.08 -0.57
N PRO A 341 -12.32 29.58 0.46
CA PRO A 341 -13.01 28.29 0.41
C PRO A 341 -14.08 28.22 -0.69
N ARG A 342 -14.49 29.40 -1.19
CA ARG A 342 -15.55 29.58 -2.18
C ARG A 342 -15.03 29.71 -3.61
N ASP A 343 -13.72 29.87 -3.84
CA ASP A 343 -13.22 30.14 -5.20
C ASP A 343 -12.97 28.86 -6.00
N ARG A 344 -14.11 28.34 -6.42
CA ARG A 344 -14.30 27.01 -6.94
C ARG A 344 -14.57 27.16 -8.47
N ARG A 345 -13.79 27.92 -9.24
CA ARG A 345 -13.99 28.15 -10.70
C ARG A 345 -12.59 28.37 -11.33
N ARG A 346 -12.08 27.81 -12.43
CA ARG A 346 -12.53 27.15 -13.67
C ARG A 346 -11.38 26.24 -14.15
N GLY A 347 -11.62 24.97 -14.46
CA GLY A 347 -10.65 24.11 -15.15
C GLY A 347 -11.13 23.84 -16.58
N VAL A 348 -10.21 23.83 -17.56
CA VAL A 348 -10.50 23.58 -18.99
C VAL A 348 -11.20 22.23 -19.20
N LEU A 349 -10.78 21.18 -18.47
CA LEU A 349 -11.39 19.84 -18.46
C LEU A 349 -12.88 19.84 -18.07
N ARG A 350 -13.36 20.89 -17.41
CA ARG A 350 -14.74 21.00 -16.90
C ARG A 350 -15.74 21.47 -17.96
N ARG A 351 -15.27 21.97 -19.12
CA ARG A 351 -16.15 22.35 -20.25
C ARG A 351 -16.65 21.13 -21.03
N ILE A 352 -16.05 19.96 -20.84
CA ILE A 352 -16.41 18.73 -21.56
C ILE A 352 -17.34 17.88 -20.69
N GLY A 353 -18.59 18.32 -20.52
CA GLY A 353 -19.60 17.57 -19.75
C GLY A 353 -19.80 16.13 -20.27
N GLY A 354 -19.54 15.89 -21.56
CA GLY A 354 -19.58 14.56 -22.18
C GLY A 354 -18.47 13.61 -21.70
N LEU A 355 -17.30 14.12 -21.30
CA LEU A 355 -16.17 13.29 -20.84
C LEU A 355 -16.52 12.57 -19.53
N TYR A 356 -17.26 13.24 -18.64
CA TYR A 356 -17.76 12.64 -17.41
C TYR A 356 -18.65 11.41 -17.69
N TRP A 357 -19.61 11.57 -18.61
CA TRP A 357 -20.53 10.50 -18.97
C TRP A 357 -19.81 9.37 -19.72
N GLY A 358 -18.86 9.72 -20.59
CA GLY A 358 -18.00 8.77 -21.31
C GLY A 358 -17.14 7.91 -20.38
N CYS A 359 -16.42 8.51 -19.42
CA CYS A 359 -15.62 7.75 -18.45
C CYS A 359 -16.49 6.80 -17.63
N ARG A 360 -17.68 7.26 -17.21
CA ARG A 360 -18.62 6.45 -16.44
C ARG A 360 -19.13 5.24 -17.23
N LEU A 361 -19.57 5.45 -18.47
CA LEU A 361 -20.02 4.36 -19.34
C LEU A 361 -18.90 3.37 -19.65
N TYR A 362 -17.69 3.87 -19.89
CA TYR A 362 -16.54 3.01 -20.14
C TYR A 362 -16.27 2.10 -18.94
N ILE A 363 -16.22 2.66 -17.72
CA ILE A 363 -15.98 1.87 -16.50
C ILE A 363 -17.09 0.84 -16.28
N GLU A 364 -18.34 1.21 -16.56
CA GLU A 364 -19.48 0.29 -16.50
C GLU A 364 -19.32 -0.88 -17.48
N PHE A 365 -19.05 -0.57 -18.76
CA PHE A 365 -18.90 -1.57 -19.81
C PHE A 365 -17.68 -2.46 -19.58
N ALA A 366 -16.57 -1.87 -19.14
CA ALA A 366 -15.35 -2.58 -18.79
C ALA A 366 -15.63 -3.60 -17.67
N LEU A 367 -16.24 -3.18 -16.56
CA LEU A 367 -16.61 -4.09 -15.47
C LEU A 367 -17.61 -5.16 -15.91
N LEU A 368 -18.58 -4.81 -16.75
CA LEU A 368 -19.51 -5.79 -17.34
C LEU A 368 -18.77 -6.83 -18.16
N LEU A 369 -17.93 -6.40 -19.10
CA LEU A 369 -17.12 -7.27 -19.94
C LEU A 369 -16.27 -8.20 -19.07
N TYR A 370 -15.60 -7.65 -18.06
CA TYR A 370 -14.81 -8.40 -17.11
C TYR A 370 -15.64 -9.50 -16.41
N LEU A 371 -16.81 -9.16 -15.84
CA LEU A 371 -17.67 -10.12 -15.15
C LEU A 371 -18.17 -11.22 -16.09
N TRP A 372 -18.52 -10.88 -17.34
CA TRP A 372 -18.97 -11.85 -18.34
C TRP A 372 -17.86 -12.79 -18.80
N VAL A 373 -16.64 -12.27 -19.05
CA VAL A 373 -15.48 -13.11 -19.36
C VAL A 373 -15.20 -14.06 -18.20
N MET A 374 -15.35 -13.62 -16.95
CA MET A 374 -15.17 -14.48 -15.78
C MET A 374 -16.27 -15.54 -15.63
N ILE A 375 -17.54 -15.18 -15.84
CA ILE A 375 -18.66 -16.13 -15.88
C ILE A 375 -18.39 -17.22 -16.92
N PHE A 376 -17.96 -16.84 -18.12
CA PHE A 376 -17.64 -17.78 -19.19
C PHE A 376 -16.43 -18.67 -18.82
N ALA A 377 -15.35 -18.06 -18.31
CA ALA A 377 -14.15 -18.81 -17.90
C ALA A 377 -14.44 -19.81 -16.76
N MET A 378 -15.29 -19.43 -15.79
CA MET A 378 -15.74 -20.32 -14.71
C MET A 378 -16.60 -21.48 -15.22
N PHE A 379 -17.42 -21.24 -16.25
CA PHE A 379 -18.23 -22.27 -16.87
C PHE A 379 -17.37 -23.30 -17.61
N GLU A 380 -16.39 -22.86 -18.40
CA GLU A 380 -15.44 -23.72 -19.11
C GLU A 380 -14.51 -24.48 -18.15
N SER A 381 -14.08 -23.83 -17.07
CA SER A 381 -13.12 -24.42 -16.11
C SER A 381 -13.80 -25.24 -15.00
N PHE A 382 -15.11 -25.49 -15.09
CA PHE A 382 -15.92 -26.08 -14.02
C PHE A 382 -15.42 -27.47 -13.57
N THR A 383 -14.82 -28.24 -14.47
CA THR A 383 -14.32 -29.60 -14.22
C THR A 383 -12.94 -29.65 -13.54
N LEU A 384 -12.18 -28.55 -13.54
CA LEU A 384 -10.84 -28.46 -12.94
C LEU A 384 -10.87 -28.33 -11.41
N PHE A 385 -12.00 -27.94 -10.81
CA PHE A 385 -12.10 -27.56 -9.40
C PHE A 385 -12.56 -28.70 -8.47
N SER A 386 -11.96 -29.89 -8.59
CA SER A 386 -12.33 -31.07 -7.78
C SER A 386 -11.74 -31.08 -6.36
N LYS A 387 -10.94 -30.08 -5.97
CA LYS A 387 -10.41 -29.92 -4.60
C LYS A 387 -10.46 -28.44 -4.20
N PRO A 388 -11.24 -28.05 -3.17
CA PRO A 388 -11.28 -26.67 -2.71
C PRO A 388 -10.02 -26.39 -1.88
N GLU A 389 -9.02 -25.76 -2.50
CA GLU A 389 -7.83 -25.25 -1.82
C GLU A 389 -8.18 -24.10 -0.83
N PRO A 390 -7.39 -23.87 0.24
CA PRO A 390 -7.59 -22.80 1.23
C PRO A 390 -7.68 -21.37 0.67
N PHE A 391 -7.29 -21.18 -0.59
CA PHE A 391 -7.50 -19.95 -1.38
C PHE A 391 -8.99 -19.55 -1.46
N PHE A 392 -9.90 -20.52 -1.40
CA PHE A 392 -11.34 -20.34 -1.45
C PHE A 392 -11.88 -19.55 -0.23
N LEU A 393 -11.67 -20.06 0.99
CA LEU A 393 -12.12 -19.39 2.21
C LEU A 393 -11.55 -17.97 2.29
N MET A 394 -10.31 -17.80 1.84
CA MET A 394 -9.65 -16.50 1.83
C MET A 394 -10.27 -15.49 0.85
N SER A 395 -10.70 -15.94 -0.33
CA SER A 395 -11.32 -15.06 -1.33
C SER A 395 -12.71 -14.58 -0.94
N LEU A 396 -13.52 -15.48 -0.37
CA LEU A 396 -14.84 -15.18 0.17
C LEU A 396 -14.73 -14.23 1.37
N PHE A 397 -13.69 -14.43 2.17
CA PHE A 397 -13.34 -13.60 3.32
C PHE A 397 -12.83 -12.20 2.93
N LEU A 398 -11.89 -12.09 2.00
CA LEU A 398 -11.35 -10.82 1.50
C LEU A 398 -12.45 -9.96 0.89
N SER A 399 -13.38 -10.60 0.19
CA SER A 399 -14.52 -9.93 -0.39
C SER A 399 -15.50 -9.44 0.67
N ALA A 400 -15.75 -10.25 1.72
CA ALA A 400 -16.54 -9.83 2.89
C ALA A 400 -15.88 -8.66 3.63
N LEU A 401 -14.55 -8.68 3.78
CA LEU A 401 -13.77 -7.59 4.35
C LEU A 401 -13.88 -6.31 3.52
N LEU A 402 -13.72 -6.40 2.19
CA LEU A 402 -13.88 -5.26 1.29
C LEU A 402 -15.30 -4.68 1.38
N VAL A 403 -16.32 -5.49 1.61
CA VAL A 403 -17.69 -5.01 1.83
C VAL A 403 -17.85 -4.30 3.18
N LEU A 404 -17.26 -4.84 4.24
CA LEU A 404 -17.25 -4.22 5.57
C LEU A 404 -16.48 -2.90 5.60
N LEU A 405 -15.44 -2.78 4.77
CA LEU A 405 -14.67 -1.55 4.64
C LEU A 405 -15.59 -0.41 4.18
N PHE A 406 -16.55 -0.59 3.27
CA PHE A 406 -17.36 0.50 2.72
C PHE A 406 -18.81 0.52 3.22
N LYS A 407 -19.19 1.55 4.01
CA LYS A 407 -20.58 1.80 4.47
C LYS A 407 -21.53 1.95 3.27
N SER A 408 -22.28 0.92 2.93
CA SER A 408 -23.30 0.96 1.88
C SER A 408 -24.55 0.17 2.29
N PRO A 409 -25.75 0.51 1.77
CA PRO A 409 -26.96 -0.25 2.05
C PRO A 409 -26.79 -1.72 1.66
N PHE A 410 -27.44 -2.64 2.38
CA PHE A 410 -27.22 -4.10 2.29
C PHE A 410 -27.11 -4.65 0.85
N LEU A 411 -27.96 -4.20 -0.07
CA LEU A 411 -27.91 -4.63 -1.47
C LEU A 411 -26.64 -4.18 -2.21
N ASN A 412 -26.12 -2.98 -1.92
CA ASN A 412 -24.86 -2.49 -2.48
C ASN A 412 -23.69 -3.28 -1.93
N SER A 413 -23.74 -3.58 -0.64
CA SER A 413 -22.76 -4.40 0.05
C SER A 413 -22.72 -5.82 -0.55
N LEU A 414 -23.88 -6.42 -0.82
CA LEU A 414 -23.95 -7.73 -1.48
C LEU A 414 -23.40 -7.70 -2.92
N ILE A 415 -23.71 -6.66 -3.70
CA ILE A 415 -23.21 -6.57 -5.07
C ILE A 415 -21.69 -6.34 -5.09
N LYS A 416 -21.16 -5.49 -4.21
CA LYS A 416 -19.72 -5.32 -4.01
C LYS A 416 -19.07 -6.65 -3.62
N LEU A 417 -19.71 -7.41 -2.72
CA LEU A 417 -19.26 -8.75 -2.32
C LEU A 417 -19.07 -9.64 -3.55
N CYS A 418 -20.09 -9.74 -4.40
CA CYS A 418 -20.05 -10.61 -5.57
C CYS A 418 -18.95 -10.19 -6.55
N VAL A 419 -18.79 -8.89 -6.83
CA VAL A 419 -17.73 -8.45 -7.74
C VAL A 419 -16.34 -8.72 -7.15
N TYR A 420 -16.15 -8.49 -5.85
CA TYR A 420 -14.88 -8.77 -5.18
C TYR A 420 -14.58 -10.27 -5.12
N ILE A 421 -15.57 -11.12 -4.89
CA ILE A 421 -15.41 -12.58 -4.91
C ILE A 421 -14.98 -13.02 -6.31
N THR A 422 -15.68 -12.55 -7.35
CA THR A 422 -15.35 -12.83 -8.75
C THR A 422 -13.97 -12.28 -9.13
N ALA A 423 -13.60 -11.09 -8.63
CA ALA A 423 -12.28 -10.50 -8.83
C ALA A 423 -11.15 -11.24 -8.13
N THR A 424 -11.42 -11.83 -6.97
CA THR A 424 -10.44 -12.60 -6.23
C THR A 424 -10.31 -14.00 -6.84
N PHE A 425 -11.41 -14.59 -7.31
CA PHE A 425 -11.41 -15.90 -7.97
C PHE A 425 -10.77 -15.88 -9.36
N SER A 426 -10.91 -14.77 -10.11
CA SER A 426 -10.31 -14.64 -11.45
C SER A 426 -8.80 -14.77 -11.44
N GLY A 427 -8.12 -14.27 -10.42
CA GLY A 427 -6.67 -14.35 -10.34
C GLY A 427 -6.16 -15.79 -10.27
N PHE A 428 -6.97 -16.70 -9.73
CA PHE A 428 -6.66 -18.12 -9.67
C PHE A 428 -6.86 -18.81 -11.03
N ILE A 429 -7.92 -18.44 -11.76
CA ILE A 429 -8.17 -18.95 -13.12
C ILE A 429 -7.10 -18.43 -14.10
N LEU A 430 -6.69 -17.17 -13.95
CA LEU A 430 -5.80 -16.46 -14.86
C LEU A 430 -4.30 -16.67 -14.57
N THR A 431 -3.92 -17.68 -13.79
CA THR A 431 -2.49 -17.99 -13.59
C THR A 431 -1.85 -18.54 -14.86
N PRO A 432 -0.56 -18.25 -15.12
CA PRO A 432 0.15 -18.74 -16.30
C PRO A 432 0.15 -20.27 -16.44
N GLU A 433 0.08 -21.00 -15.30
CA GLU A 433 -0.01 -22.46 -15.27
C GLU A 433 -1.34 -22.99 -15.85
N ASN A 434 -2.41 -22.18 -15.81
CA ASN A 434 -3.76 -22.56 -16.26
C ASN A 434 -4.09 -22.06 -17.67
N LEU A 435 -3.40 -21.02 -18.15
CA LEU A 435 -3.64 -20.42 -19.48
C LEU A 435 -2.33 -20.28 -20.26
N ASN A 436 -2.08 -21.22 -21.17
CA ASN A 436 -0.87 -21.33 -22.00
C ASN A 436 -0.75 -20.27 -23.13
N PHE A 437 -1.29 -19.06 -22.95
CA PHE A 437 -1.38 -18.06 -24.04
C PHE A 437 -0.91 -16.66 -23.61
N ASN A 438 0.35 -16.31 -23.95
CA ASN A 438 0.95 -14.98 -23.71
C ASN A 438 0.10 -13.79 -24.20
N TYR A 439 -0.70 -13.97 -25.25
CA TYR A 439 -1.56 -12.91 -25.80
C TYR A 439 -2.72 -12.52 -24.86
N ILE A 440 -3.22 -13.46 -24.05
CA ILE A 440 -4.30 -13.20 -23.08
C ILE A 440 -3.76 -12.32 -21.95
N GLU A 441 -2.55 -12.60 -21.46
CA GLU A 441 -1.92 -11.80 -20.40
C GLU A 441 -1.68 -10.35 -20.83
N ILE A 442 -1.13 -10.15 -22.04
CA ILE A 442 -0.95 -8.81 -22.62
C ILE A 442 -2.30 -8.10 -22.75
N GLY A 443 -3.34 -8.80 -23.21
CA GLY A 443 -4.70 -8.26 -23.32
C GLY A 443 -5.30 -7.85 -21.98
N VAL A 444 -5.16 -8.67 -20.93
CA VAL A 444 -5.65 -8.38 -19.58
C VAL A 444 -4.92 -7.18 -18.98
N ASN A 445 -3.59 -7.13 -19.11
CA ASN A 445 -2.80 -6.00 -18.63
C ASN A 445 -3.20 -4.71 -19.38
N GLY A 446 -3.34 -4.76 -20.72
CA GLY A 446 -3.83 -3.65 -21.54
C GLY A 446 -5.21 -3.14 -21.12
N TYR A 447 -6.14 -4.05 -20.85
CA TYR A 447 -7.48 -3.73 -20.34
C TYR A 447 -7.42 -2.99 -19.00
N LEU A 448 -6.61 -3.47 -18.04
CA LEU A 448 -6.50 -2.86 -16.72
C LEU A 448 -5.84 -1.48 -16.76
N ILE A 449 -4.85 -1.27 -17.64
CA ILE A 449 -4.25 0.05 -17.90
C ILE A 449 -5.32 1.04 -18.33
N ALA A 450 -6.09 0.67 -19.36
CA ALA A 450 -7.11 1.52 -19.92
C ALA A 450 -8.20 1.84 -18.88
N LEU A 451 -8.62 0.83 -18.10
CA LEU A 451 -9.55 0.99 -16.98
C LEU A 451 -9.04 2.01 -15.96
N MET A 452 -7.78 1.87 -15.52
CA MET A 452 -7.19 2.76 -14.51
C MET A 452 -6.96 4.19 -15.02
N LEU A 453 -6.56 4.36 -16.28
CA LEU A 453 -6.45 5.68 -16.91
C LEU A 453 -7.81 6.38 -16.97
N VAL A 454 -8.84 5.67 -17.40
CA VAL A 454 -10.20 6.21 -17.50
C VAL A 454 -10.77 6.55 -16.13
N ILE A 455 -10.50 5.71 -15.12
CA ILE A 455 -10.84 5.99 -13.73
C ILE A 455 -10.15 7.27 -13.25
N PHE A 456 -8.83 7.39 -13.45
CA PHE A 456 -8.07 8.57 -13.03
C PHE A 456 -8.61 9.86 -13.66
N VAL A 457 -8.91 9.82 -14.96
CA VAL A 457 -9.56 10.93 -15.68
C VAL A 457 -10.97 11.19 -15.10
N GLY A 458 -11.75 10.15 -14.87
CA GLY A 458 -13.09 10.22 -14.28
C GLY A 458 -13.09 10.89 -12.91
N ILE A 459 -12.17 10.51 -12.02
CA ILE A 459 -11.98 11.13 -10.71
C ILE A 459 -11.61 12.62 -10.85
N ARG A 460 -10.64 12.94 -11.72
CA ARG A 460 -10.19 14.32 -11.94
C ARG A 460 -11.33 15.22 -12.41
N VAL A 461 -12.26 14.69 -13.21
CA VAL A 461 -13.44 15.41 -13.70
C VAL A 461 -14.54 15.51 -12.63
N THR A 462 -14.68 14.52 -11.74
CA THR A 462 -15.79 14.40 -10.74
C THR A 462 -15.54 15.08 -9.38
N ARG A 463 -14.40 15.77 -9.23
CA ARG A 463 -13.83 16.47 -8.04
C ARG A 463 -14.78 17.24 -7.09
N ARG A 464 -16.09 17.37 -7.37
CA ARG A 464 -17.01 18.19 -6.55
C ARG A 464 -18.34 17.61 -6.13
N ASN A 465 -18.89 16.64 -6.85
CA ASN A 465 -20.28 16.23 -6.57
C ASN A 465 -20.38 14.92 -5.78
N VAL A 466 -19.35 14.08 -5.85
CA VAL A 466 -19.40 12.71 -5.29
C VAL A 466 -18.06 12.28 -4.68
N PHE A 467 -16.94 12.88 -5.09
CA PHE A 467 -15.62 12.39 -4.75
C PHE A 467 -14.67 13.53 -4.35
N SER A 468 -14.29 13.60 -3.08
CA SER A 468 -13.07 14.28 -2.67
C SER A 468 -11.92 13.34 -3.02
N PHE A 469 -10.96 13.77 -3.83
CA PHE A 469 -9.74 13.01 -4.12
C PHE A 469 -9.12 12.58 -2.79
N SER A 470 -9.31 11.33 -2.42
CA SER A 470 -8.69 10.74 -1.24
C SER A 470 -7.26 10.39 -1.62
N THR A 471 -6.35 10.48 -0.67
CA THR A 471 -4.95 10.13 -0.89
C THR A 471 -4.81 8.65 -1.27
N GLN A 472 -5.77 7.80 -0.91
CA GLN A 472 -5.87 6.40 -1.34
C GLN A 472 -6.05 6.23 -2.84
N ASP A 473 -6.84 7.10 -3.48
CA ASP A 473 -7.12 7.01 -4.92
C ASP A 473 -5.86 7.18 -5.76
N LEU A 474 -5.01 8.12 -5.35
CA LEU A 474 -3.73 8.33 -5.99
C LEU A 474 -2.82 7.13 -5.79
N LEU A 475 -2.74 6.65 -4.56
CA LEU A 475 -1.87 5.56 -4.20
C LEU A 475 -2.23 4.30 -5.02
N ILE A 476 -3.52 3.99 -5.16
CA ILE A 476 -4.00 2.91 -6.02
C ILE A 476 -3.65 3.17 -7.49
N SER A 477 -3.76 4.40 -7.98
CA SER A 477 -3.35 4.75 -9.35
C SER A 477 -1.84 4.61 -9.60
N LEU A 478 -1.01 4.94 -8.60
CA LEU A 478 0.45 4.79 -8.68
C LEU A 478 0.85 3.32 -8.65
N PHE A 479 0.22 2.53 -7.79
CA PHE A 479 0.33 1.07 -7.83
C PHE A 479 -0.11 0.53 -9.20
N ALA A 480 -1.10 1.16 -9.83
CA ALA A 480 -1.53 0.79 -11.16
C ALA A 480 -0.56 1.05 -12.28
N VAL A 481 0.03 2.23 -12.29
CA VAL A 481 1.12 2.49 -13.23
C VAL A 481 2.30 1.57 -12.96
N ALA A 482 2.66 1.35 -11.69
CA ALA A 482 3.80 0.51 -11.32
C ALA A 482 3.63 -0.94 -11.79
N ALA A 483 2.49 -1.57 -11.51
CA ALA A 483 2.29 -2.97 -11.89
C ALA A 483 2.17 -3.18 -13.40
N VAL A 484 1.73 -2.16 -14.13
CA VAL A 484 1.74 -2.16 -15.60
C VAL A 484 3.16 -2.12 -16.15
N LEU A 485 4.01 -1.28 -15.56
CA LEU A 485 5.41 -1.20 -15.91
C LEU A 485 6.17 -2.49 -15.51
N LEU A 486 5.63 -3.24 -14.56
CA LEU A 486 6.20 -4.47 -14.00
C LEU A 486 5.37 -5.70 -14.44
N SER A 487 5.08 -5.84 -15.73
CA SER A 487 4.22 -6.92 -16.27
C SER A 487 4.71 -8.34 -15.94
N ASP A 488 6.01 -8.52 -15.73
CA ASP A 488 6.64 -9.81 -15.40
C ASP A 488 6.64 -10.09 -13.89
N THR A 489 5.62 -9.61 -13.17
CA THR A 489 5.50 -9.76 -11.70
C THR A 489 4.97 -11.13 -11.30
N PRO A 490 5.58 -11.79 -10.29
CA PRO A 490 5.11 -13.08 -9.80
C PRO A 490 3.74 -13.01 -9.06
N PHE A 491 3.10 -14.19 -8.92
CA PHE A 491 1.68 -14.41 -8.57
C PHE A 491 1.35 -14.38 -7.05
N PRO A 492 1.71 -13.31 -6.34
CA PRO A 492 0.68 -12.69 -5.52
C PRO A 492 0.67 -11.18 -5.68
N VAL A 493 1.78 -10.57 -6.08
CA VAL A 493 1.88 -9.13 -6.29
C VAL A 493 1.05 -8.72 -7.51
N ASN A 494 1.19 -9.44 -8.63
CA ASN A 494 0.40 -9.21 -9.84
C ASN A 494 -1.11 -9.38 -9.56
N PHE A 495 -1.47 -10.43 -8.80
CA PHE A 495 -2.86 -10.70 -8.45
C PHE A 495 -3.47 -9.64 -7.52
N LEU A 496 -2.78 -9.31 -6.42
CA LEU A 496 -3.24 -8.29 -5.48
C LEU A 496 -3.44 -6.95 -6.18
N PHE A 497 -2.55 -6.64 -7.11
CA PHE A 497 -2.64 -5.46 -7.93
C PHE A 497 -3.89 -5.44 -8.84
N LYS A 498 -4.13 -6.53 -9.58
CA LYS A 498 -5.33 -6.70 -10.43
C LYS A 498 -6.61 -6.57 -9.60
N LEU A 499 -6.63 -7.17 -8.41
CA LEU A 499 -7.73 -7.09 -7.47
C LEU A 499 -7.99 -5.65 -6.99
N LEU A 500 -6.94 -4.88 -6.67
CA LEU A 500 -7.06 -3.49 -6.26
C LEU A 500 -7.64 -2.59 -7.37
N CYS A 501 -7.22 -2.79 -8.63
CA CYS A 501 -7.77 -2.06 -9.78
C CYS A 501 -9.27 -2.30 -9.94
N LEU A 502 -9.68 -3.57 -9.87
CA LEU A 502 -11.08 -3.96 -9.98
C LEU A 502 -11.89 -3.45 -8.79
N ALA A 503 -11.33 -3.55 -7.57
CA ALA A 503 -11.99 -3.06 -6.37
C ALA A 503 -12.29 -1.56 -6.47
N TYR A 504 -11.35 -0.81 -7.03
CA TYR A 504 -11.47 0.61 -7.21
C TYR A 504 -12.47 1.00 -8.30
N ALA A 505 -12.47 0.29 -9.43
CA ALA A 505 -13.45 0.48 -10.50
C ALA A 505 -14.89 0.32 -9.97
N VAL A 506 -15.10 -0.69 -9.13
CA VAL A 506 -16.38 -0.93 -8.43
C VAL A 506 -16.70 0.22 -7.49
N GLU A 507 -15.77 0.64 -6.64
CA GLU A 507 -16.03 1.72 -5.67
C GLU A 507 -16.36 3.05 -6.36
N TYR A 508 -15.66 3.38 -7.45
CA TYR A 508 -15.94 4.55 -8.28
C TYR A 508 -17.38 4.53 -8.80
N LEU A 509 -17.82 3.40 -9.35
CA LEU A 509 -19.14 3.29 -9.99
C LEU A 509 -20.30 3.22 -8.99
N PHE A 510 -20.08 2.58 -7.83
CA PHE A 510 -21.10 2.38 -6.79
C PHE A 510 -21.29 3.56 -5.83
N ASN A 511 -20.44 4.59 -5.90
CA ASN A 511 -20.70 5.87 -5.23
C ASN A 511 -21.79 6.73 -5.93
N PHE A 512 -22.32 6.26 -7.06
CA PHE A 512 -23.41 6.91 -7.79
C PHE A 512 -24.77 6.23 -7.52
N PRO A 513 -25.89 6.96 -7.62
CA PRO A 513 -27.21 6.47 -7.24
C PRO A 513 -27.64 5.20 -8.01
N LEU A 514 -28.30 4.31 -7.27
CA LEU A 514 -28.50 2.90 -7.61
C LEU A 514 -29.37 2.59 -8.82
N ARG A 515 -30.17 3.52 -9.32
CA ARG A 515 -31.15 3.21 -10.38
C ARG A 515 -30.53 3.00 -11.77
N ALA A 516 -29.31 3.47 -12.01
CA ALA A 516 -28.75 3.54 -13.37
C ALA A 516 -28.15 2.23 -13.93
N TYR A 517 -27.87 1.22 -13.10
CA TYR A 517 -26.94 0.13 -13.47
C TYR A 517 -27.55 -1.27 -13.34
N ARG A 518 -28.70 -1.54 -13.96
CA ARG A 518 -29.40 -2.83 -13.76
C ARG A 518 -28.63 -4.04 -14.28
N LEU A 519 -28.00 -3.92 -15.45
CA LEU A 519 -27.25 -5.01 -16.10
C LEU A 519 -25.99 -5.39 -15.31
N LEU A 520 -25.15 -4.41 -14.96
CA LEU A 520 -23.94 -4.65 -14.17
C LEU A 520 -24.25 -5.35 -12.83
N LYS A 521 -25.34 -4.96 -12.17
CA LYS A 521 -25.76 -5.57 -10.90
C LYS A 521 -26.23 -7.00 -11.07
N LEU A 522 -26.99 -7.28 -12.13
CA LEU A 522 -27.42 -8.64 -12.46
C LEU A 522 -26.20 -9.51 -12.75
N SER A 523 -25.28 -9.04 -13.61
CA SER A 523 -24.04 -9.75 -13.93
C SER A 523 -23.16 -9.97 -12.69
N ALA A 524 -23.08 -8.99 -11.79
CA ALA A 524 -22.36 -9.15 -10.52
C ALA A 524 -22.98 -10.26 -9.66
N LEU A 525 -24.30 -10.24 -9.44
CA LEU A 525 -24.99 -11.28 -8.68
C LEU A 525 -24.84 -12.67 -9.33
N VAL A 526 -25.02 -12.76 -10.65
CA VAL A 526 -24.86 -14.00 -11.40
C VAL A 526 -23.42 -14.52 -11.26
N SER A 527 -22.41 -13.66 -11.40
CA SER A 527 -21.01 -14.07 -11.21
C SER A 527 -20.74 -14.58 -9.80
N GLY A 528 -21.26 -13.91 -8.77
CA GLY A 528 -21.11 -14.36 -7.37
C GLY A 528 -21.82 -15.69 -7.09
N ILE A 529 -23.01 -15.88 -7.66
CA ILE A 529 -23.75 -17.15 -7.59
C ILE A 529 -22.98 -18.26 -8.33
N MET A 530 -22.40 -17.96 -9.50
CA MET A 530 -21.60 -18.93 -10.25
C MET A 530 -20.37 -19.36 -9.46
N VAL A 531 -19.64 -18.42 -8.86
CA VAL A 531 -18.54 -18.74 -7.95
C VAL A 531 -19.08 -19.65 -6.84
N PHE A 532 -20.17 -19.27 -6.16
CA PHE A 532 -20.77 -20.09 -5.11
C PHE A 532 -21.20 -21.49 -5.56
N ALA A 533 -21.69 -21.64 -6.80
CA ALA A 533 -22.12 -22.92 -7.38
C ALA A 533 -20.94 -23.82 -7.76
N VAL A 534 -19.84 -23.25 -8.29
CA VAL A 534 -18.56 -23.96 -8.47
C VAL A 534 -18.07 -24.50 -7.12
N LEU A 535 -18.22 -23.71 -6.06
CA LEU A 535 -17.77 -24.06 -4.72
C LEU A 535 -18.59 -25.18 -4.06
N LEU A 536 -19.91 -25.15 -4.23
CA LEU A 536 -20.79 -26.21 -3.71
C LEU A 536 -20.56 -27.55 -4.41
N ASN A 537 -20.24 -27.54 -5.71
CA ASN A 537 -19.99 -28.76 -6.47
C ASN A 537 -18.57 -29.32 -6.30
N GLY A 538 -17.59 -28.49 -5.91
CA GLY A 538 -16.23 -28.95 -5.58
C GLY A 538 -16.07 -29.53 -4.18
N TYR A 539 -17.11 -29.48 -3.32
CA TYR A 539 -17.05 -29.89 -1.91
C TYR A 539 -17.59 -31.32 -1.74
N ASP A 540 -16.79 -32.35 -1.99
CA ASP A 540 -17.13 -33.72 -1.59
C ASP A 540 -16.75 -33.93 -0.11
N LEU A 541 -17.73 -33.77 0.78
CA LEU A 541 -17.57 -34.00 2.22
C LEU A 541 -17.48 -35.48 2.60
N LYS A 542 -17.64 -36.43 1.66
CA LYS A 542 -17.60 -37.87 1.91
C LYS A 542 -17.30 -38.70 0.66
N SER A 543 -16.06 -38.75 0.16
CA SER A 543 -15.65 -39.97 -0.56
C SER A 543 -14.14 -40.22 -0.59
N ASP A 544 -13.73 -41.36 -0.04
CA ASP A 544 -12.47 -42.04 -0.34
C ASP A 544 -12.66 -43.02 -1.54
N SER A 545 -13.64 -42.75 -2.42
CA SER A 545 -13.94 -43.66 -3.53
C SER A 545 -14.56 -42.92 -4.71
N PHE A 546 -13.75 -42.64 -5.73
CA PHE A 546 -14.23 -42.14 -7.01
C PHE A 546 -14.63 -43.31 -7.91
N LYS A 547 -15.94 -43.54 -8.09
CA LYS A 547 -16.48 -44.23 -9.28
C LYS A 547 -17.14 -43.17 -10.16
N LEU A 548 -16.58 -42.95 -11.34
CA LEU A 548 -17.21 -42.18 -12.42
C LEU A 548 -18.43 -42.95 -12.95
N SER A 549 -19.60 -42.31 -12.90
CA SER A 549 -20.72 -42.67 -13.77
C SER A 549 -21.31 -41.42 -14.40
N GLY A 550 -21.33 -41.37 -15.73
CA GLY A 550 -22.27 -40.54 -16.48
C GLY A 550 -21.66 -39.74 -17.61
N ASN A 551 -21.46 -40.39 -18.77
CA ASN A 551 -21.36 -39.73 -20.07
C ASN A 551 -22.50 -38.74 -20.28
N LEU A 552 -22.20 -37.51 -20.71
CA LEU A 552 -23.15 -36.63 -21.40
C LEU A 552 -22.57 -36.31 -22.80
N PRO A 553 -23.30 -36.60 -23.89
CA PRO A 553 -22.75 -36.57 -25.24
C PRO A 553 -22.78 -35.14 -25.82
N TYR A 554 -21.60 -34.58 -26.09
CA TYR A 554 -21.43 -33.26 -26.73
C TYR A 554 -21.65 -33.26 -28.26
N SER A 555 -21.99 -34.40 -28.88
CA SER A 555 -22.04 -34.53 -30.34
C SER A 555 -23.42 -34.31 -30.99
N ALA A 556 -24.42 -33.80 -30.26
CA ALA A 556 -25.80 -33.73 -30.77
C ALA A 556 -26.32 -32.31 -31.12
N PHE A 557 -25.51 -31.25 -30.99
CA PHE A 557 -26.01 -29.87 -31.19
C PHE A 557 -25.50 -29.14 -32.45
N PHE A 558 -24.69 -29.77 -33.30
CA PHE A 558 -24.14 -29.17 -34.53
C PHE A 558 -24.20 -30.09 -35.77
N ALA A 559 -25.24 -30.91 -35.90
CA ALA A 559 -25.40 -31.80 -37.07
C ALA A 559 -26.44 -31.34 -38.11
N ASP A 560 -27.21 -30.27 -37.87
CA ASP A 560 -28.26 -29.80 -38.81
C ASP A 560 -27.95 -28.42 -39.43
N LEU A 561 -26.69 -28.17 -39.77
CA LEU A 561 -26.31 -27.02 -40.60
C LEU A 561 -24.99 -27.27 -41.35
N LEU A 562 -25.04 -28.22 -42.30
CA LEU A 562 -24.28 -28.23 -43.56
C LEU A 562 -24.77 -29.35 -44.48
#